data_AF-A0A0N1FKV1-F1
#
_entry.id   AF-A0A0N1FKV1-F1
#
_cell.length_a   1.000
_cell.length_b   1.000
_cell.length_c   1.000
_cell.angle_alpha   90.00
_cell.angle_beta   90.00
_cell.angle_gamma   90.00
#
_symmetry.space_group_name_H-M   'P 1'
#
loop_
_entity.id
_entity.type
_entity.pdbx_description
1 polymer ?
#
loop_
_entity_poly.entity_id
_entity_poly.type
_entity_poly.pdbx_seq_one_letter_code
_entity_poly.pdbx_strand_id
1 'polypeptide(L)'
;MFPPSNGTTTTHVVPADSEDFDPAALPAAARFVAAYEKRFGVRADERFAPTAYDALLFVAQGLRELGNVEVERGAMVRRLRASTYKGLAKTIAFDAATDEFPWVNGLFLHRPQNGTSRFLGRCDQVKKT
;
A
#
# COMPACT_ATOMS: atom_id res chain seq x y z
N MET A 1 -18.70 -23.90 -5.28
CA MET A 1 -18.81 -23.67 -6.73
C MET A 1 -17.64 -24.40 -7.37
N PHE A 2 -17.93 -25.52 -8.06
CA PHE A 2 -16.90 -26.28 -8.80
C PHE A 2 -16.52 -25.50 -10.08
N PRO A 3 -15.27 -25.57 -10.55
CA PRO A 3 -14.92 -24.99 -11.85
C PRO A 3 -15.72 -25.67 -12.97
N PRO A 4 -16.00 -24.95 -14.09
CA PRO A 4 -16.66 -25.54 -15.25
C PRO A 4 -15.84 -26.74 -15.76
N SER A 5 -16.52 -27.84 -16.07
CA SER A 5 -15.94 -29.17 -16.35
C SER A 5 -14.99 -29.24 -17.55
N ASN A 6 -14.88 -28.17 -18.36
CA ASN A 6 -14.03 -28.09 -19.54
C ASN A 6 -13.12 -26.82 -19.57
N GLY A 7 -12.84 -26.20 -18.41
CA GLY A 7 -11.93 -25.06 -18.34
C GLY A 7 -10.46 -25.49 -18.23
N THR A 8 -9.57 -24.93 -19.05
CA THR A 8 -8.12 -25.06 -18.84
C THR A 8 -7.74 -24.26 -17.60
N THR A 9 -7.35 -24.94 -16.53
CA THR A 9 -6.75 -24.30 -15.36
C THR A 9 -5.25 -24.23 -15.57
N THR A 10 -4.71 -23.02 -15.77
CA THR A 10 -3.27 -22.80 -15.85
C THR A 10 -2.78 -22.28 -14.49
N THR A 11 -2.03 -23.12 -13.77
CA THR A 11 -1.35 -22.72 -12.53
C THR A 11 -0.05 -22.03 -12.90
N HIS A 12 0.04 -20.74 -12.63
CA HIS A 12 1.31 -20.01 -12.68
C HIS A 12 1.90 -19.96 -11.28
N VAL A 13 3.05 -20.60 -11.08
CA VAL A 13 3.84 -20.37 -9.87
C VAL A 13 4.39 -18.96 -9.99
N VAL A 14 3.87 -18.05 -9.16
CA VAL A 14 4.39 -16.71 -8.95
C VAL A 14 5.40 -16.85 -7.80
N PRO A 15 6.72 -16.76 -8.05
CA PRO A 15 7.73 -16.75 -6.98
C PRO A 15 7.37 -15.73 -5.89
N ALA A 16 7.60 -16.04 -4.61
CA ALA A 16 7.27 -15.11 -3.50
C ALA A 16 8.08 -13.78 -3.55
N ASP A 17 9.06 -13.75 -4.45
CA ASP A 17 9.98 -12.69 -4.84
C ASP A 17 9.67 -12.07 -6.22
N SER A 18 8.69 -12.57 -6.97
CA SER A 18 8.29 -11.95 -8.25
C SER A 18 7.33 -10.77 -8.03
N GLU A 19 7.91 -9.58 -7.96
CA GLU A 19 7.43 -8.31 -8.54
C GLU A 19 5.93 -7.92 -8.42
N ASP A 20 5.40 -7.76 -7.20
CA ASP A 20 4.03 -7.24 -6.99
C ASP A 20 3.97 -5.75 -6.60
N PHE A 21 5.08 -5.13 -6.23
CA PHE A 21 5.13 -3.71 -5.86
C PHE A 21 6.52 -3.17 -6.12
N ASP A 22 6.63 -2.20 -7.04
CA ASP A 22 7.88 -1.49 -7.32
C ASP A 22 7.77 -0.05 -6.80
N PRO A 23 8.41 0.27 -5.65
CA PRO A 23 8.45 1.63 -5.12
C PRO A 23 9.12 2.62 -6.08
N ALA A 24 10.10 2.18 -6.88
CA ALA A 24 10.76 3.04 -7.86
C ALA A 24 9.83 3.38 -9.03
N ALA A 25 8.85 2.53 -9.33
CA ALA A 25 7.80 2.80 -10.31
C ALA A 25 6.69 3.72 -9.79
N LEU A 26 6.70 4.10 -8.50
CA LEU A 26 5.77 5.09 -7.94
C LEU A 26 6.43 6.48 -7.89
N PRO A 27 5.95 7.47 -8.68
CA PRO A 27 6.49 8.83 -8.64
C PRO A 27 6.45 9.46 -7.25
N ALA A 28 5.41 9.16 -6.46
CA ALA A 28 5.28 9.65 -5.09
C ALA A 28 6.39 9.12 -4.16
N ALA A 29 6.90 7.91 -4.39
CA ALA A 29 7.90 7.26 -3.55
C ALA A 29 9.34 7.53 -4.01
N ALA A 30 9.58 8.15 -5.16
CA ALA A 30 10.93 8.33 -5.73
C ALA A 30 11.94 8.98 -4.76
N ARG A 31 11.52 10.03 -4.04
CA ARG A 31 12.37 10.69 -3.03
C ARG A 31 12.67 9.78 -1.84
N PHE A 32 11.70 8.97 -1.43
CA PHE A 32 11.87 8.01 -0.35
C PHE A 32 12.86 6.92 -0.76
N VAL A 33 12.71 6.34 -1.96
CA VAL A 33 13.61 5.32 -2.51
C VAL A 33 15.05 5.81 -2.51
N ALA A 34 15.31 6.99 -3.06
CA ALA A 34 16.66 7.57 -3.09
C ALA A 34 17.24 7.81 -1.69
N ALA A 35 16.40 8.25 -0.74
CA ALA A 35 16.83 8.45 0.65
C ALA A 35 17.09 7.13 1.38
N TYR A 36 16.26 6.11 1.12
CA TYR A 36 16.38 4.77 1.69
C TYR A 36 17.68 4.11 1.22
N GLU A 37 17.93 4.10 -0.09
CA GLU A 37 19.16 3.56 -0.68
C GLU A 37 20.40 4.25 -0.14
N LYS A 38 20.39 5.60 -0.08
CA LYS A 38 21.50 6.36 0.48
C LYS A 38 21.75 6.02 1.96
N ARG A 39 20.70 5.75 2.73
CA ARG A 39 20.79 5.51 4.18
C ARG A 39 21.22 4.09 4.51
N PHE A 40 20.67 3.11 3.80
CA PHE A 40 20.79 1.70 4.15
C PHE A 40 21.65 0.89 3.19
N GLY A 41 22.04 1.45 2.03
CA GLY A 41 22.89 0.77 1.06
C GLY A 41 22.23 -0.41 0.34
N VAL A 42 20.92 -0.59 0.54
CA VAL A 42 20.09 -1.61 -0.10
C VAL A 42 19.07 -0.94 -1.00
N ARG A 43 18.76 -1.56 -2.13
CA ARG A 43 17.65 -1.11 -2.97
C ARG A 43 16.36 -1.18 -2.18
N ALA A 44 15.43 -0.26 -2.42
CA ALA A 44 14.08 -0.38 -1.88
C ALA A 44 13.27 -1.39 -2.71
N ASP A 45 13.82 -2.58 -2.97
CA ASP A 45 13.04 -3.77 -3.37
C ASP A 45 12.25 -4.32 -2.16
N GLU A 46 12.58 -3.85 -0.95
CA GLU A 46 11.89 -4.16 0.29
C GLU A 46 10.48 -3.55 0.31
N ARG A 47 9.54 -4.30 -0.25
CA ARG A 47 8.12 -3.95 -0.49
C ARG A 47 7.39 -3.31 0.69
N PHE A 48 7.83 -3.58 1.91
CA PHE A 48 7.19 -3.11 3.13
C PHE A 48 7.70 -1.75 3.60
N ALA A 49 8.89 -1.30 3.16
CA ALA A 49 9.50 -0.08 3.68
C ALA A 49 8.62 1.17 3.44
N PRO A 50 8.09 1.43 2.22
CA PRO A 50 7.15 2.54 2.01
C PRO A 50 5.84 2.40 2.80
N THR A 51 5.35 1.17 2.95
CA THR A 51 4.10 0.89 3.69
C THR A 51 4.28 1.15 5.19
N ALA A 52 5.41 0.74 5.77
CA ALA A 52 5.75 1.00 7.16
C ALA A 52 5.99 2.49 7.40
N TYR A 53 6.63 3.17 6.46
CA TYR A 53 6.83 4.62 6.51
C TYR A 53 5.49 5.37 6.50
N ASP A 54 4.55 4.97 5.64
CA ASP A 54 3.20 5.53 5.61
C ASP A 54 2.46 5.32 6.94
N ALA A 55 2.51 4.10 7.49
CA ALA A 55 1.87 3.78 8.77
C ALA A 55 2.44 4.64 9.92
N LEU A 56 3.77 4.81 9.97
CA LEU A 56 4.42 5.63 10.99
C LEU A 56 4.01 7.10 10.87
N LEU A 57 4.01 7.65 9.65
CA LEU A 57 3.62 9.04 9.44
C LEU A 57 2.12 9.28 9.67
N PHE A 58 1.28 8.29 9.43
CA PHE A 58 -0.13 8.34 9.80
C PHE A 58 -0.33 8.41 11.32
N VAL A 59 0.39 7.57 12.08
CA VAL A 59 0.41 7.66 13.55
C VAL A 59 0.95 9.04 13.99
N ALA A 60 2.03 9.52 13.40
CA ALA A 60 2.57 10.84 13.72
C ALA A 60 1.60 11.98 13.38
N GLN A 61 0.75 11.83 12.35
CA GLN A 61 -0.35 12.76 12.09
C GLN A 61 -1.37 12.73 13.23
N GLY A 62 -1.87 11.55 13.63
CA GLY A 62 -2.81 11.43 14.74
C GLY A 62 -2.32 12.07 16.03
N LEU A 63 -1.04 11.87 16.37
CA LEU A 63 -0.41 12.50 17.53
C LEU A 63 -0.39 14.04 17.43
N ARG A 64 0.00 14.58 16.26
CA ARG A 64 0.01 16.04 16.02
C ARG A 64 -1.38 16.65 16.13
N GLU A 65 -2.39 15.96 15.62
CA GLU A 65 -3.76 16.47 15.62
C GLU A 65 -4.43 16.38 17.01
N LEU A 66 -3.99 15.47 17.88
CA LEU A 66 -4.44 15.40 19.28
C LEU A 66 -3.77 16.46 20.16
N GLY A 67 -2.55 16.87 19.82
CA GLY A 67 -1.79 17.87 20.57
C GLY A 67 -1.36 17.35 21.96
N ASN A 68 -1.12 18.27 22.90
CA ASN A 68 -0.56 17.97 24.23
C ASN A 68 -1.63 17.55 25.27
N VAL A 69 -2.89 17.40 24.87
CA VAL A 69 -3.99 17.02 25.78
C VAL A 69 -4.10 15.50 25.75
N GLU A 70 -3.58 14.84 26.77
CA GLU A 70 -3.58 13.39 27.02
C GLU A 70 -3.79 12.49 25.78
N VAL A 71 -2.66 12.08 25.19
CA VAL A 71 -2.62 11.01 24.20
C VAL A 71 -2.94 9.69 24.91
N GLU A 72 -4.23 9.38 25.03
CA GLU A 72 -4.70 8.06 25.45
C GLU A 72 -5.05 7.18 24.23
N ARG A 73 -4.97 5.86 24.41
CA ARG A 73 -5.11 4.88 23.32
C ARG A 73 -6.42 5.01 22.52
N GLY A 74 -7.54 5.18 23.20
CA GLY A 74 -8.87 5.37 22.62
C GLY A 74 -8.98 6.66 21.82
N ALA A 75 -8.41 7.77 22.30
CA ALA A 75 -8.40 9.06 21.61
C ALA A 75 -7.59 8.94 20.33
N MET A 76 -6.46 8.22 20.39
CA MET A 76 -5.66 7.88 19.22
C MET A 76 -6.44 7.02 18.23
N VAL A 77 -7.09 5.94 18.68
CA VAL A 77 -7.88 5.07 17.80
C VAL A 77 -9.01 5.84 17.14
N ARG A 78 -9.79 6.61 17.90
CA ARG A 78 -10.88 7.45 17.36
C ARG A 78 -10.36 8.46 16.35
N ARG A 79 -9.21 9.09 16.63
CA ARG A 79 -8.61 10.06 15.72
C ARG A 79 -8.16 9.40 14.42
N LEU A 80 -7.39 8.32 14.48
CA LEU A 80 -6.91 7.62 13.30
C LEU A 80 -8.07 7.12 12.43
N ARG A 81 -9.13 6.57 13.03
CA ARG A 81 -10.32 6.10 12.29
C ARG A 81 -11.05 7.22 11.56
N ALA A 82 -11.07 8.43 12.13
CA ALA A 82 -11.69 9.60 11.51
C ALA A 82 -10.77 10.33 10.50
N SER A 83 -9.49 9.99 10.44
CA SER A 83 -8.50 10.69 9.62
C SER A 83 -8.25 9.97 8.29
N THR A 84 -7.84 10.75 7.29
CA THR A 84 -7.31 10.24 6.03
C THR A 84 -5.84 10.64 5.89
N TYR A 85 -4.99 9.69 5.54
CA TYR A 85 -3.58 9.91 5.25
C TYR A 85 -3.25 9.47 3.84
N LYS A 86 -2.78 10.41 3.01
CA LYS A 86 -2.33 10.12 1.65
C LYS A 86 -0.84 9.77 1.69
N GLY A 87 -0.54 8.49 1.86
CA GLY A 87 0.82 7.96 1.88
C GLY A 87 1.44 7.82 0.50
N LEU A 88 2.72 7.46 0.50
CA LEU A 88 3.54 7.19 -0.68
C LEU A 88 3.07 5.93 -1.40
N ALA A 89 2.78 4.88 -0.64
CA ALA A 89 2.32 3.59 -1.15
C ALA A 89 0.79 3.50 -1.15
N LYS A 90 0.13 3.97 -0.09
CA LYS A 90 -1.29 3.74 0.14
C LYS A 90 -2.01 4.96 0.70
N THR A 91 -3.30 5.09 0.40
CA THR A 91 -4.18 5.99 1.17
C THR A 91 -4.67 5.21 2.38
N ILE A 92 -4.44 5.73 3.58
CA ILE A 92 -4.95 5.15 4.82
C ILE A 92 -6.20 5.93 5.22
N ALA A 93 -7.34 5.25 5.20
CA ALA A 93 -8.64 5.76 5.63
C ALA A 93 -9.47 4.55 6.09
N PHE A 94 -10.48 4.81 6.90
CA PHE A 94 -11.42 3.81 7.38
C PHE A 94 -12.83 4.17 6.94
N ASP A 95 -13.64 3.16 6.68
CA ASP A 95 -15.07 3.34 6.47
C ASP A 95 -15.72 3.82 7.76
N ALA A 96 -16.49 4.89 7.69
CA ALA A 96 -17.08 5.53 8.87
C ALA A 96 -18.22 4.71 9.50
N ALA A 97 -18.84 3.78 8.74
CA ALA A 97 -19.93 2.95 9.22
C ALA A 97 -19.44 1.59 9.73
N THR A 98 -18.45 0.99 9.07
CA THR A 98 -17.96 -0.36 9.39
C THR A 98 -16.63 -0.39 10.13
N ASP A 99 -15.94 0.75 10.24
CA ASP A 99 -14.58 0.83 10.81
C ASP A 99 -13.55 -0.01 10.03
N GLU A 100 -13.89 -0.48 8.82
CA GLU A 100 -13.03 -1.31 8.00
C GLU A 100 -12.02 -0.45 7.22
N PHE A 101 -10.82 -0.99 7.04
CA PHE A 101 -9.86 -0.46 6.09
C PHE A 101 -10.25 -0.90 4.68
N PRO A 102 -10.54 0.01 3.73
CA PRO A 102 -10.87 -0.36 2.36
C PRO A 102 -9.67 -1.02 1.69
N TRP A 103 -9.72 -2.35 1.55
CA TRP A 103 -8.66 -3.18 0.99
C TRP A 103 -8.15 -2.70 -0.38
N VAL A 104 -9.01 -2.10 -1.21
CA VAL A 104 -8.64 -1.49 -2.50
C VAL A 104 -7.53 -0.43 -2.39
N ASN A 105 -7.45 0.29 -1.26
CA ASN A 105 -6.41 1.29 -1.02
C ASN A 105 -5.01 0.66 -0.84
N GLY A 106 -4.96 -0.66 -0.67
CA GLY A 106 -3.73 -1.42 -0.51
C GLY A 106 -3.36 -2.31 -1.68
N LEU A 107 -4.13 -2.28 -2.78
CA LEU A 107 -3.90 -3.10 -3.96
C LEU A 107 -3.15 -2.36 -5.05
N PHE A 108 -2.31 -3.09 -5.77
CA PHE A 108 -1.58 -2.63 -6.95
C PHE A 108 -2.01 -3.45 -8.16
N LEU A 109 -2.18 -2.78 -9.30
CA LEU A 109 -2.59 -3.43 -10.53
C LEU A 109 -1.35 -3.81 -11.35
N HIS A 110 -1.40 -5.01 -11.90
CA HIS A 110 -0.41 -5.53 -12.83
C HIS A 110 -1.07 -5.98 -14.12
N ARG A 111 -0.31 -5.91 -15.21
CA ARG A 111 -0.70 -6.46 -16.51
C ARG A 111 0.29 -7.56 -16.92
N PRO A 112 -0.17 -8.79 -17.16
CA PRO A 112 0.66 -9.81 -17.79
C PRO A 112 1.10 -9.35 -19.18
N GLN A 113 2.40 -9.37 -19.46
CA GLN A 113 2.98 -8.98 -20.74
C GLN A 113 4.15 -9.90 -21.08
N ASN A 114 4.02 -10.73 -22.12
CA ASN A 114 5.08 -11.62 -22.62
C ASN A 114 5.76 -12.50 -21.55
N GLY A 115 4.98 -13.03 -20.59
CA GLY A 115 5.50 -13.85 -19.49
C GLY A 115 6.10 -13.05 -18.32
N THR A 116 6.05 -11.72 -18.37
CA THR A 116 6.45 -10.81 -17.28
C THR A 116 5.24 -10.06 -16.71
N SER A 117 5.33 -9.60 -15.47
CA SER A 117 4.29 -8.77 -14.84
C SER A 117 4.66 -7.31 -14.95
N ARG A 118 3.84 -6.50 -15.64
CA ARG A 118 4.05 -5.05 -15.72
C ARG A 118 3.24 -4.35 -14.64
N PHE A 119 3.92 -3.70 -13.70
CA PHE A 119 3.29 -2.80 -12.72
C PHE A 119 2.59 -1.62 -13.41
N LEU A 120 1.32 -1.41 -13.07
CA LEU A 120 0.48 -0.31 -13.60
C LEU A 120 0.22 0.80 -12.58
N GLY A 121 0.55 0.59 -11.31
CA GLY A 121 0.28 1.54 -10.23
C GLY A 121 -0.81 1.06 -9.28
N ARG A 122 -1.30 1.98 -8.44
CA ARG A 122 -2.31 1.67 -7.43
C ARG A 122 -3.68 1.43 -8.05
N CYS A 123 -4.42 0.46 -7.51
CA CYS A 123 -5.73 0.08 -8.03
C CYS A 123 -6.76 1.23 -8.01
N ASP A 124 -6.66 2.14 -7.02
CA ASP A 124 -7.53 3.31 -6.89
C ASP A 124 -7.21 4.44 -7.89
N GLN A 125 -6.07 4.38 -8.58
CA GLN A 125 -5.59 5.42 -9.49
C GLN A 125 -5.57 4.98 -10.96
N VAL A 126 -5.56 3.68 -11.23
CA VAL A 126 -5.58 3.18 -12.61
C VAL A 126 -7.00 3.28 -13.17
N LYS A 127 -7.17 4.05 -14.25
CA LYS A 127 -8.45 4.13 -14.98
C LYS A 127 -8.74 2.79 -15.66
N LYS A 128 -9.98 2.31 -15.55
CA LYS A 128 -10.48 1.21 -16.40
C LYS A 128 -10.49 1.69 -17.86
N THR A 129 -9.68 1.07 -18.69
CA THR A 129 -9.78 1.11 -20.16
C THR A 129 -10.80 0.11 -20.65
#